data_AF-A0A8T6BZW7-F1
#
_entry.id   AF-A0A8T6BZW7-F1
#
_cell.length_a   1.000
_cell.length_b   1.000
_cell.length_c   1.000
_cell.angle_alpha   90.00
_cell.angle_beta   90.00
_cell.angle_gamma   90.00
#
_symmetry.space_group_name_H-M   'P 1'
#
loop_
_entity.id
_entity.type
_entity.pdbx_description
1 polymer ?
#
loop_
_entity_poly.entity_id
_entity_poly.type
_entity_poly.pdbx_seq_one_letter_code
_entity_poly.pdbx_strand_id
1 'polypeptide(L)'
;VEWQQQEDVIFILLFPLSAIAFFFAASAELNRTPADISEAESEIVAGYHTEYSGMRFGLFYAVELGNTLVVSAFIATFFLGGWWLWGLDQWVPSWIILLAKTGAVYFLLIWTRGTLPRLRVDQLMSFCWKALVPATLLFVVVAFVERTLLISEGWDTTVALPIMAVFNIALTLGAIMLFARVSRPAALRRPARIRMAGTEIGGLRAARQVASRTEEPQFQVGGD
;
A
#
# COMPACT_ATOMS: atom_id res chain seq x y z
N VAL A 1 -1.40 -4.55 -26.54
CA VAL A 1 -0.76 -5.88 -26.69
C VAL A 1 -0.04 -6.01 -28.03
N GLU A 2 -0.71 -5.81 -29.17
CA GLU A 2 -0.05 -5.92 -30.50
C GLU A 2 1.18 -5.03 -30.64
N TRP A 3 1.12 -3.76 -30.21
CA TRP A 3 2.29 -2.88 -30.20
C TRP A 3 3.46 -3.43 -29.36
N GLN A 4 3.17 -4.03 -28.20
CA GLN A 4 4.20 -4.63 -27.33
C GLN A 4 4.84 -5.86 -27.98
N GLN A 5 4.06 -6.61 -28.76
CA GLN A 5 4.55 -7.75 -29.54
C GLN A 5 5.39 -7.32 -30.74
N GLN A 6 5.03 -6.24 -31.42
CA GLN A 6 5.78 -5.72 -32.57
C GLN A 6 7.15 -5.18 -32.15
N GLU A 7 7.19 -4.44 -31.05
CA GLU A 7 8.41 -3.80 -30.55
C GLU A 7 9.20 -4.67 -29.57
N ASP A 8 8.73 -5.87 -29.26
CA ASP A 8 9.34 -6.82 -28.30
C ASP A 8 9.58 -6.20 -26.90
N VAL A 9 8.76 -5.22 -26.50
CA VAL A 9 8.91 -4.48 -25.24
C VAL A 9 7.64 -4.54 -24.40
N ILE A 10 7.82 -4.95 -23.14
CA ILE A 10 6.78 -4.97 -22.12
C ILE A 10 6.69 -3.59 -21.44
N PHE A 11 5.48 -3.10 -21.22
CA PHE A 11 5.28 -1.74 -20.66
C PHE A 11 5.76 -1.58 -19.22
N ILE A 12 5.82 -2.64 -18.42
CA ILE A 12 6.39 -2.54 -17.06
C ILE A 12 7.85 -2.09 -17.07
N LEU A 13 8.62 -2.48 -18.09
CA LEU A 13 10.03 -2.11 -18.22
C LEU A 13 10.18 -0.69 -18.79
N LEU A 14 9.25 -0.29 -19.65
CA LEU A 14 9.27 1.02 -20.30
C LEU A 14 8.76 2.13 -19.37
N PHE A 15 7.70 1.85 -18.62
CA PHE A 15 6.99 2.79 -17.77
C PHE A 15 6.76 2.24 -16.36
N PRO A 16 7.84 1.97 -15.59
CA PRO A 16 7.72 1.36 -14.26
C PRO A 16 6.97 2.23 -13.25
N LEU A 17 7.09 3.56 -13.33
CA LEU A 17 6.32 4.46 -12.46
C LEU A 17 4.81 4.30 -12.64
N SER A 18 4.34 4.24 -13.88
CA SER A 18 2.93 4.01 -14.21
C SER A 18 2.44 2.66 -13.70
N ALA A 19 3.26 1.61 -13.85
CA ALA A 19 2.92 0.28 -13.36
C ALA A 19 2.76 0.25 -11.83
N ILE A 20 3.70 0.87 -11.10
CA ILE A 20 3.66 0.99 -9.64
C ILE A 20 2.44 1.81 -9.21
N ALA A 21 2.21 2.97 -9.83
CA ALA A 21 1.08 3.83 -9.50
C ALA A 21 -0.25 3.13 -9.76
N PHE A 22 -0.39 2.43 -10.89
CA PHE A 22 -1.57 1.64 -11.21
C PHE A 22 -1.78 0.51 -10.22
N PHE A 23 -0.72 -0.19 -9.81
CA PHE A 23 -0.81 -1.25 -8.79
C PHE A 23 -1.33 -0.72 -7.44
N PHE A 24 -0.82 0.42 -6.97
CA PHE A 24 -1.30 1.02 -5.72
C PHE A 24 -2.73 1.57 -5.85
N ALA A 25 -3.09 2.16 -6.99
CA ALA A 25 -4.46 2.60 -7.26
C ALA A 25 -5.45 1.42 -7.29
N ALA A 26 -5.08 0.33 -7.97
CA ALA A 26 -5.81 -0.93 -8.00
C ALA A 26 -5.99 -1.52 -6.60
N SER A 27 -4.93 -1.54 -5.78
CA SER A 27 -5.02 -2.01 -4.40
C SER A 27 -6.01 -1.17 -3.56
N ALA A 28 -6.06 0.14 -3.80
CA ALA A 28 -6.99 1.04 -3.11
C ALA A 28 -8.45 0.85 -3.55
N GLU A 29 -8.68 0.66 -4.85
CA GLU A 29 -10.01 0.38 -5.39
C GLU A 29 -10.56 -0.96 -4.88
N LEU A 30 -9.70 -1.98 -4.81
CA LEU A 30 -10.08 -3.31 -4.32
C LEU A 30 -10.29 -3.36 -2.81
N ASN A 31 -10.02 -2.27 -2.08
CA ASN A 31 -10.04 -2.23 -0.62
C ASN A 31 -9.20 -3.36 0.00
N ARG A 32 -8.09 -3.73 -0.63
CA ARG A 32 -7.20 -4.81 -0.16
C ARG A 32 -5.98 -4.21 0.52
N THR A 33 -5.49 -4.91 1.54
CA THR A 33 -4.29 -4.53 2.30
C THR A 33 -3.12 -4.35 1.32
N PRO A 34 -2.43 -3.18 1.30
CA PRO A 34 -2.30 -2.17 2.35
C PRO A 34 -3.38 -1.08 2.43
N ALA A 35 -4.24 -0.95 1.42
CA ALA A 35 -5.26 0.10 1.28
C ALA A 35 -6.68 -0.40 1.65
N ASP A 36 -6.73 -1.30 2.62
CA ASP A 36 -7.96 -1.85 3.17
C ASP A 36 -8.55 -0.88 4.20
N ILE A 37 -9.42 0.01 3.74
CA ILE A 37 -10.14 1.03 4.51
C ILE A 37 -11.59 0.63 4.74
N SER A 38 -12.24 0.01 3.76
CA SER A 38 -13.66 -0.30 3.81
C SER A 38 -14.03 -1.46 4.75
N GLU A 39 -13.11 -2.39 5.05
CA GLU A 39 -13.29 -3.35 6.15
C GLU A 39 -12.72 -2.83 7.49
N ALA A 40 -12.08 -1.64 7.49
CA ALA A 40 -11.35 -1.05 8.61
C ALA A 40 -12.25 -0.26 9.56
N GLU A 41 -13.43 -0.79 9.84
CA GLU A 41 -14.23 -0.33 10.96
C GLU A 41 -13.64 -0.86 12.26
N SER A 42 -12.42 -0.47 12.59
CA SER A 42 -11.93 -0.53 13.97
C SER A 42 -12.77 0.33 14.93
N GLU A 43 -13.87 0.93 14.44
CA GLU A 43 -14.77 1.85 15.14
C GLU A 43 -16.27 1.48 14.99
N ILE A 44 -16.79 0.85 13.91
CA ILE A 44 -18.22 0.42 13.77
C ILE A 44 -18.41 -0.76 12.77
N VAL A 45 -18.60 -2.01 13.22
CA VAL A 45 -19.36 -3.11 12.54
C VAL A 45 -19.29 -3.27 11.00
N ALA A 46 -18.54 -4.29 10.53
CA ALA A 46 -18.37 -4.71 9.11
C ALA A 46 -19.68 -4.64 8.29
N GLY A 47 -19.93 -3.54 7.59
CA GLY A 47 -21.24 -3.20 7.00
C GLY A 47 -21.97 -4.35 6.31
N TYR A 48 -21.54 -4.75 5.10
CA TYR A 48 -22.22 -5.84 4.38
C TYR A 48 -21.98 -7.24 4.98
N HIS A 49 -20.93 -7.41 5.79
CA HIS A 49 -20.63 -8.67 6.48
C HIS A 49 -21.58 -8.94 7.65
N THR A 50 -22.19 -7.90 8.21
CA THR A 50 -23.11 -8.02 9.35
C THR A 50 -24.57 -7.82 8.96
N GLU A 51 -24.85 -7.04 7.92
CA GLU A 51 -26.20 -6.76 7.45
C GLU A 51 -26.78 -7.84 6.51
N TYR A 52 -25.93 -8.62 5.83
CA TYR A 52 -26.38 -9.62 4.86
C TYR A 52 -25.97 -11.04 5.26
N SER A 53 -26.88 -12.00 5.02
CA SER A 53 -26.66 -13.43 5.27
C SER A 53 -26.98 -14.28 4.02
N GLY A 54 -26.45 -15.50 3.99
CA GLY A 54 -26.71 -16.51 2.95
C GLY A 54 -26.28 -16.05 1.56
N MET A 55 -27.21 -16.08 0.60
CA MET A 55 -26.89 -15.83 -0.81
C MET A 55 -26.55 -14.36 -1.11
N ARG A 56 -27.11 -13.39 -0.37
CA ARG A 56 -26.80 -11.97 -0.56
C ARG A 56 -25.35 -11.66 -0.16
N PHE A 57 -24.90 -12.24 0.95
CA PHE A 57 -23.50 -12.20 1.37
C PHE A 57 -22.58 -12.82 0.30
N GLY A 58 -22.95 -14.01 -0.20
CA GLY A 58 -22.19 -14.70 -1.25
C GLY A 58 -22.03 -13.88 -2.53
N LEU A 59 -23.06 -13.10 -2.91
CA LEU A 59 -22.99 -12.22 -4.08
C LEU A 59 -22.00 -11.06 -3.88
N PHE A 60 -21.99 -10.40 -2.71
CA PHE A 60 -21.01 -9.35 -2.41
C PHE A 60 -19.57 -9.89 -2.49
N TYR A 61 -19.32 -11.05 -1.90
CA TYR A 61 -18.00 -11.67 -1.93
C TYR A 61 -17.60 -12.12 -3.34
N ALA A 62 -18.54 -12.65 -4.13
CA ALA A 62 -18.30 -13.03 -5.51
C ALA A 62 -17.95 -11.81 -6.39
N VAL A 63 -18.60 -10.67 -6.18
CA VAL A 63 -18.27 -9.42 -6.88
C VAL A 63 -16.90 -8.91 -6.49
N GLU A 64 -16.53 -8.96 -5.21
CA GLU A 64 -15.21 -8.51 -4.74
C GLU A 64 -14.06 -9.36 -5.31
N LEU A 65 -14.23 -10.69 -5.29
CA LEU A 65 -13.30 -11.63 -5.91
C LEU A 65 -13.25 -11.45 -7.44
N GLY A 66 -14.41 -11.26 -8.07
CA GLY A 66 -14.52 -10.98 -9.50
C GLY A 66 -13.82 -9.68 -9.89
N ASN A 67 -13.99 -8.62 -9.09
CA ASN A 67 -13.32 -7.34 -9.31
C ASN A 67 -11.79 -7.50 -9.20
N THR A 68 -11.32 -8.23 -8.18
CA THR A 68 -9.89 -8.53 -8.01
C THR A 68 -9.33 -9.27 -9.22
N LEU A 69 -10.08 -10.22 -9.79
CA LEU A 69 -9.72 -10.95 -11.00
C LEU A 69 -9.64 -10.01 -12.22
N VAL A 70 -10.64 -9.16 -12.42
CA VAL A 70 -10.71 -8.21 -13.55
C VAL A 70 -9.57 -7.20 -13.49
N VAL A 71 -9.32 -6.61 -12.32
CA VAL A 71 -8.22 -5.66 -12.12
C VAL A 71 -6.86 -6.34 -12.36
N SER A 72 -6.70 -7.59 -11.92
CA SER A 72 -5.50 -8.39 -12.22
C SER A 72 -5.32 -8.62 -13.72
N ALA A 73 -6.42 -8.85 -14.45
CA ALA A 73 -6.40 -9.00 -15.91
C ALA A 73 -6.03 -7.69 -16.62
N PHE A 74 -6.46 -6.53 -16.12
CA PHE A 74 -6.03 -5.23 -16.64
C PHE A 74 -4.54 -5.00 -16.44
N ILE A 75 -3.98 -5.30 -15.27
CA ILE A 75 -2.54 -5.18 -15.03
C ILE A 75 -1.77 -6.12 -15.97
N ALA A 76 -2.22 -7.36 -16.12
CA ALA A 76 -1.61 -8.33 -17.02
C ALA A 76 -1.63 -7.85 -18.48
N THR A 77 -2.73 -7.25 -18.91
CA THR A 77 -2.93 -6.77 -20.28
C THR A 77 -2.13 -5.51 -20.58
N PHE A 78 -2.19 -4.51 -19.70
CA PHE A 78 -1.51 -3.24 -19.91
C PHE A 78 -0.01 -3.40 -19.69
N PHE A 79 0.40 -3.91 -18.53
CA PHE A 79 1.80 -3.83 -18.13
C PHE A 79 2.63 -5.06 -18.47
N LEU A 80 2.04 -6.26 -18.56
CA LEU A 80 2.79 -7.51 -18.75
C LEU A 80 2.71 -8.07 -20.18
N GLY A 81 2.16 -7.31 -21.14
CA GLY A 81 2.06 -7.74 -22.53
C GLY A 81 0.89 -8.68 -22.83
N GLY A 82 -0.11 -8.77 -21.94
CA GLY A 82 -1.33 -9.55 -22.15
C GLY A 82 -1.07 -11.00 -22.54
N TRP A 83 -1.60 -11.41 -23.68
CA TRP A 83 -1.47 -12.78 -24.21
C TRP A 83 -0.11 -13.08 -24.85
N TRP A 84 0.72 -12.07 -25.14
CA TRP A 84 2.02 -12.25 -25.78
C TRP A 84 3.13 -12.47 -24.74
N LEU A 85 4.06 -13.38 -25.02
CA LEU A 85 5.22 -13.61 -24.15
C LEU A 85 6.38 -14.19 -24.96
N TRP A 86 7.29 -13.34 -25.46
CA TRP A 86 8.62 -13.71 -25.99
C TRP A 86 8.70 -15.08 -26.69
N GLY A 87 7.75 -15.38 -27.59
CA GLY A 87 7.70 -16.63 -28.38
C GLY A 87 7.04 -17.85 -27.71
N LEU A 88 6.66 -17.79 -26.42
CA LEU A 88 5.91 -18.86 -25.75
C LEU A 88 4.48 -19.00 -26.29
N ASP A 89 3.93 -17.94 -26.88
CA ASP A 89 2.63 -17.91 -27.55
C ASP A 89 2.53 -18.84 -28.77
N GLN A 90 3.66 -19.27 -29.32
CA GLN A 90 3.71 -20.25 -30.41
C GLN A 90 3.49 -21.69 -29.91
N TRP A 91 3.81 -21.96 -28.65
CA TRP A 91 3.77 -23.30 -28.05
C TRP A 91 2.55 -23.51 -27.15
N VAL A 92 2.08 -22.44 -26.51
CA VAL A 92 0.97 -22.47 -25.57
C VAL A 92 -0.16 -21.57 -26.09
N PRO A 93 -1.43 -22.02 -26.04
CA PRO A 93 -2.57 -21.18 -26.38
C PRO A 93 -2.55 -19.85 -25.62
N SER A 94 -2.71 -18.74 -26.34
CA SER A 94 -2.47 -17.40 -25.81
C SER A 94 -3.42 -17.01 -24.66
N TRP A 95 -4.61 -17.63 -24.59
CA TRP A 95 -5.55 -17.47 -23.47
C TRP A 95 -5.02 -18.05 -22.15
N ILE A 96 -4.24 -19.15 -22.20
CA ILE A 96 -3.61 -19.73 -21.01
C ILE A 96 -2.52 -18.80 -20.49
N ILE A 97 -1.75 -18.17 -21.38
CA ILE A 97 -0.71 -17.20 -21.00
C ILE A 97 -1.33 -16.01 -20.27
N LEU A 98 -2.44 -15.47 -20.80
CA LEU A 98 -3.16 -14.38 -20.16
C LEU A 98 -3.70 -14.79 -18.78
N LEU A 99 -4.30 -15.98 -18.67
CA LEU A 99 -4.79 -16.50 -17.39
C LEU A 99 -3.66 -16.72 -16.38
N ALA A 100 -2.52 -17.25 -16.81
CA ALA A 100 -1.36 -17.45 -15.96
C ALA A 100 -0.80 -16.13 -15.42
N LYS A 101 -0.66 -15.11 -16.28
CA LYS A 101 -0.23 -13.76 -15.86
C LYS A 101 -1.25 -13.09 -14.94
N THR A 102 -2.54 -13.22 -15.26
CA THR A 102 -3.63 -12.72 -14.41
C THR A 102 -3.58 -13.39 -13.04
N GLY A 103 -3.40 -14.71 -12.98
CA GLY A 103 -3.23 -15.47 -11.75
C GLY A 103 -1.98 -15.08 -10.97
N ALA A 104 -0.87 -14.78 -11.66
CA ALA A 104 0.35 -14.28 -11.03
C ALA A 104 0.15 -12.89 -10.40
N VAL A 105 -0.54 -11.97 -11.09
CA VAL A 105 -0.88 -10.65 -10.52
C VAL A 105 -1.84 -10.78 -9.35
N TYR A 106 -2.85 -11.64 -9.48
CA TYR A 106 -3.80 -11.94 -8.41
C TYR A 106 -3.08 -12.49 -7.17
N PHE A 107 -2.13 -13.41 -7.38
CA PHE A 107 -1.26 -13.91 -6.34
C PHE A 107 -0.40 -12.80 -5.72
N LEU A 108 0.15 -11.89 -6.51
CA LEU A 108 0.89 -10.73 -6.00
C LEU A 108 0.03 -9.83 -5.11
N LEU A 109 -1.21 -9.55 -5.49
CA LEU A 109 -2.15 -8.75 -4.67
C LEU A 109 -2.52 -9.45 -3.34
N ILE A 110 -2.60 -10.79 -3.34
CA ILE A 110 -2.77 -11.53 -2.08
C ILE A 110 -1.48 -11.51 -1.27
N TRP A 111 -0.33 -11.65 -1.92
CA TRP A 111 0.96 -11.66 -1.23
C TRP A 111 1.25 -10.32 -0.54
N THR A 112 0.83 -9.18 -1.12
CA THR A 112 0.97 -7.87 -0.47
C THR A 112 0.27 -7.78 0.88
N ARG A 113 -0.78 -8.58 1.13
CA ARG A 113 -1.43 -8.67 2.45
C ARG A 113 -0.50 -9.23 3.53
N GLY A 114 0.38 -10.16 3.16
CA GLY A 114 1.33 -10.78 4.09
C GLY A 114 2.60 -9.96 4.31
N THR A 115 2.94 -9.04 3.40
CA THR A 115 4.22 -8.32 3.42
C THR A 115 4.10 -6.86 3.86
N LEU A 116 3.00 -6.19 3.55
CA LEU A 116 2.83 -4.77 3.85
C LEU A 116 1.93 -4.54 5.07
N PRO A 117 2.32 -3.65 6.01
CA PRO A 117 1.45 -3.25 7.10
C PRO A 117 0.28 -2.43 6.57
N ARG A 118 -0.86 -2.52 7.27
CA ARG A 118 -2.06 -1.73 6.96
C ARG A 118 -1.77 -0.23 7.12
N LEU A 119 -2.22 0.59 6.16
CA LEU A 119 -2.12 2.04 6.23
C LEU A 119 -3.41 2.67 6.77
N ARG A 120 -3.27 3.73 7.57
CA ARG A 120 -4.42 4.53 8.01
C ARG A 120 -4.96 5.36 6.84
N VAL A 121 -6.28 5.62 6.81
CA VAL A 121 -6.96 6.43 5.78
C VAL A 121 -6.22 7.73 5.48
N ASP A 122 -5.85 8.47 6.53
CA ASP A 122 -5.15 9.75 6.40
C ASP A 122 -3.79 9.61 5.69
N GLN A 123 -3.06 8.53 6.00
CA GLN A 123 -1.76 8.25 5.41
C GLN A 123 -1.90 7.83 3.95
N LEU A 124 -2.88 6.96 3.65
CA LEU A 124 -3.18 6.54 2.29
C LEU A 124 -3.59 7.74 1.43
N MET A 125 -4.53 8.56 1.92
CA MET A 125 -4.99 9.75 1.20
C MET A 125 -3.85 10.74 0.97
N SER A 126 -2.98 10.94 1.96
CA SER A 126 -1.80 11.78 1.78
C SER A 126 -0.84 11.22 0.73
N PHE A 127 -0.67 9.90 0.66
CA PHE A 127 0.15 9.25 -0.36
C PHE A 127 -0.46 9.40 -1.76
N CYS A 128 -1.75 9.11 -1.91
CA CYS A 128 -2.47 9.23 -3.18
C CYS A 128 -2.42 10.67 -3.72
N TRP A 129 -2.74 11.66 -2.87
CA TRP A 129 -2.84 13.06 -3.30
C TRP A 129 -1.51 13.79 -3.40
N LYS A 130 -0.55 13.52 -2.51
CA LYS A 130 0.72 14.27 -2.50
C LYS A 130 1.84 13.58 -3.28
N ALA A 131 1.75 12.27 -3.50
CA ALA A 131 2.76 11.53 -4.23
C ALA A 131 2.22 10.97 -5.54
N LEU A 132 1.16 10.15 -5.50
CA LEU A 132 0.74 9.37 -6.67
C LEU A 132 0.20 10.26 -7.80
N VAL A 133 -0.76 11.15 -7.51
CA VAL A 133 -1.38 12.02 -8.53
C VAL A 133 -0.38 12.99 -9.17
N PRO A 134 0.44 13.74 -8.42
CA PRO A 134 1.43 14.63 -9.03
C PRO A 134 2.50 13.86 -9.82
N ALA A 135 2.93 12.69 -9.31
CA ALA A 135 3.95 11.88 -9.99
C ALA A 135 3.44 11.31 -11.31
N THR A 136 2.21 10.76 -11.36
CA THR A 136 1.65 10.22 -12.60
C THR A 136 1.34 11.32 -13.61
N LEU A 137 0.84 12.47 -13.17
CA LEU A 137 0.58 13.60 -14.06
C LEU A 137 1.87 14.14 -14.68
N LEU A 138 2.91 14.32 -13.88
CA LEU A 138 4.22 14.73 -14.39
C LEU A 138 4.79 13.67 -15.35
N PHE A 139 4.62 12.40 -15.03
CA PHE A 139 5.10 11.30 -15.87
C PHE A 139 4.43 11.27 -17.25
N VAL A 140 3.14 11.55 -17.34
CA VAL A 140 2.44 11.65 -18.64
C VAL A 140 3.06 12.75 -19.51
N VAL A 141 3.38 13.91 -18.93
CA VAL A 141 4.04 15.00 -19.65
C VAL A 141 5.45 14.59 -20.08
N VAL A 142 6.22 13.96 -19.19
CA VAL A 142 7.58 13.47 -19.50
C VAL A 142 7.54 12.44 -20.64
N ALA A 143 6.66 11.45 -20.56
CA ALA A 143 6.51 10.41 -21.58
C ALA A 143 6.08 11.00 -22.93
N PHE A 144 5.22 12.03 -22.92
CA PHE A 144 4.86 12.76 -24.15
C PHE A 144 6.07 13.48 -24.75
N VAL A 145 6.80 14.26 -23.94
CA VAL A 145 7.99 15.00 -24.40
C VAL A 145 9.05 14.04 -24.94
N GLU A 146 9.38 13.00 -24.19
CA GLU A 146 10.34 11.97 -24.59
C GLU A 146 9.95 11.32 -25.92
N ARG A 147 8.68 10.94 -26.07
CA ARG A 147 8.16 10.39 -27.32
C ARG A 147 8.29 11.38 -28.48
N THR A 148 8.00 12.66 -28.28
CA THR A 148 8.13 13.68 -29.34
C THR A 148 9.57 13.92 -29.75
N LEU A 149 10.51 13.96 -28.80
CA LEU A 149 11.93 14.16 -29.08
C LEU A 149 12.51 13.01 -29.89
N LEU A 150 12.23 11.77 -29.48
CA LEU A 150 12.74 10.56 -30.15
C LEU A 150 12.20 10.41 -31.58
N ILE A 151 10.96 10.83 -31.86
CA ILE A 151 10.42 10.89 -33.23
C ILE A 151 11.12 11.98 -34.05
N SER A 152 11.28 13.17 -33.45
CA SER A 152 11.77 14.35 -34.18
C SER A 152 13.20 14.17 -34.69
N GLU A 153 14.02 13.44 -33.93
CA GLU A 153 15.40 13.17 -34.32
C GLU A 153 15.56 11.90 -35.19
N GLY A 154 14.46 11.19 -35.49
CA GLY A 154 14.48 10.04 -36.41
C GLY A 154 15.30 8.84 -35.91
N TRP A 155 15.43 8.68 -34.60
CA TRP A 155 16.16 7.56 -34.01
C TRP A 155 15.44 6.25 -34.31
N ASP A 156 16.22 5.22 -34.64
CA ASP A 156 15.67 3.87 -34.81
C ASP A 156 15.00 3.39 -33.51
N THR A 157 13.81 2.79 -33.63
CA THR A 157 12.96 2.39 -32.50
C THR A 157 13.70 1.42 -31.58
N THR A 158 14.53 0.56 -32.16
CA THR A 158 15.39 -0.41 -31.48
C THR A 158 16.36 0.24 -30.49
N VAL A 159 16.80 1.47 -30.75
CA VAL A 159 17.73 2.21 -29.90
C VAL A 159 16.99 3.19 -29.00
N ALA A 160 15.92 3.80 -29.51
CA ALA A 160 15.12 4.77 -28.77
C ALA A 160 14.41 4.16 -27.55
N LEU A 161 13.81 2.96 -27.69
CA LEU A 161 13.05 2.33 -26.61
C LEU A 161 13.91 1.90 -25.42
N PRO A 162 15.10 1.29 -25.57
CA PRO A 162 15.98 1.00 -24.44
C PRO A 162 16.48 2.26 -23.72
N ILE A 163 16.83 3.33 -24.46
CA ILE A 163 17.23 4.60 -23.87
C ILE A 163 16.08 5.16 -23.02
N MET A 164 14.87 5.13 -23.58
CA MET A 164 13.66 5.57 -22.88
C MET A 164 13.37 4.74 -21.64
N ALA A 165 13.50 3.42 -21.71
CA ALA A 165 13.34 2.53 -20.56
C ALA A 165 14.35 2.87 -19.46
N VAL A 166 15.64 3.04 -19.80
CA VAL A 166 16.69 3.39 -18.83
C VAL A 166 16.40 4.74 -18.17
N PHE A 167 16.02 5.75 -18.95
CA PHE A 167 15.65 7.06 -18.45
C PHE A 167 14.44 6.99 -17.49
N ASN A 168 13.38 6.29 -17.89
CA ASN A 168 12.18 6.15 -17.07
C ASN A 168 12.39 5.30 -15.82
N ILE A 169 13.25 4.27 -15.87
CA ILE A 169 13.69 3.53 -14.67
C ILE A 169 14.44 4.48 -13.73
N ALA A 170 15.39 5.27 -14.24
CA ALA A 170 16.14 6.23 -13.43
C ALA A 170 15.23 7.29 -12.81
N LEU A 171 14.28 7.83 -13.58
CA LEU A 171 13.26 8.77 -13.11
C LEU A 171 12.40 8.15 -12.00
N THR A 172 11.97 6.89 -12.17
CA THR A 172 11.17 6.17 -11.19
C THR A 172 11.95 5.96 -9.89
N LEU A 173 13.22 5.56 -9.96
CA LEU A 173 14.08 5.44 -8.78
C LEU A 173 14.31 6.79 -8.11
N GLY A 174 14.49 7.86 -8.89
CA GLY A 174 14.57 9.23 -8.41
C GLY A 174 13.31 9.67 -7.66
N ALA A 175 12.13 9.39 -8.22
CA ALA A 175 10.84 9.67 -7.61
C ALA A 175 10.64 8.90 -6.30
N ILE A 176 10.99 7.60 -6.27
CA ILE A 176 10.94 6.77 -5.06
C ILE A 176 11.90 7.31 -3.99
N MET A 177 13.14 7.66 -4.36
CA MET A 177 14.11 8.23 -3.42
C MET A 177 13.69 9.59 -2.88
N LEU A 178 13.14 10.46 -3.73
CA LEU A 178 12.62 11.77 -3.33
C LEU A 178 11.46 11.59 -2.36
N PHE A 179 10.50 10.73 -2.70
CA PHE A 179 9.38 10.41 -1.82
C PHE A 179 9.87 9.83 -0.48
N ALA A 180 10.83 8.90 -0.50
CA ALA A 180 11.42 8.33 0.70
C ALA A 180 12.16 9.37 1.56
N ARG A 181 12.70 10.45 0.97
CA ARG A 181 13.31 11.57 1.71
C ARG A 181 12.27 12.49 2.32
N VAL A 182 11.23 12.84 1.57
CA VAL A 182 10.16 13.75 2.00
C VAL A 182 9.27 13.09 3.06
N SER A 183 9.00 11.80 2.92
CA SER A 183 8.10 11.04 3.78
C SER A 183 8.80 10.40 4.98
N ARG A 184 10.06 10.76 5.30
CA ARG A 184 10.69 10.30 6.53
C ARG A 184 9.84 10.75 7.71
N PRO A 185 9.24 9.83 8.50
CA PRO A 185 8.52 10.23 9.69
C PRO A 185 9.52 10.97 10.58
N ALA A 186 9.21 12.23 10.92
CA ALA A 186 9.94 12.97 11.93
C ALA A 186 10.07 12.04 13.13
N ALA A 187 11.29 11.59 13.39
CA ALA A 187 11.62 10.48 14.26
C ALA A 187 10.69 10.48 15.47
N LEU A 188 9.94 9.37 15.66
CA LEU A 188 9.06 9.08 16.78
C LEU A 188 9.38 10.03 17.92
N ARG A 189 8.61 11.13 18.04
CA ARG A 189 8.66 11.96 19.23
C ARG A 189 8.25 11.02 20.32
N ARG A 190 9.24 10.38 20.97
CA ARG A 190 9.02 9.51 22.12
C ARG A 190 8.09 10.33 22.99
N PRO A 191 6.86 9.85 23.30
CA PRO A 191 6.01 10.59 24.21
C PRO A 191 6.91 10.91 25.39
N ALA A 192 7.09 12.21 25.67
CA ALA A 192 7.97 12.66 26.73
C ALA A 192 7.62 11.76 27.91
N ARG A 193 8.61 10.99 28.42
CA ARG A 193 8.37 10.06 29.53
C ARG A 193 7.50 10.84 30.48
N ILE A 194 6.26 10.39 30.68
CA ILE A 194 5.41 10.99 31.69
C ILE A 194 6.26 10.79 32.93
N ARG A 195 6.86 11.89 33.40
CA ARG A 195 7.56 11.90 34.67
C ARG A 195 6.41 11.61 35.58
N MET A 196 6.31 10.36 36.04
CA MET A 196 5.50 10.05 37.19
C MET A 196 6.13 10.91 38.27
N ALA A 197 5.66 12.15 38.38
CA ALA A 197 5.88 12.99 39.53
C ALA A 197 5.44 12.07 40.63
N GLY A 198 6.40 11.60 41.44
CA GLY A 198 6.21 10.53 42.38
C GLY A 198 4.96 10.82 43.16
N THR A 199 3.84 10.26 42.71
CA THR A 199 2.64 10.14 43.49
C THR A 199 3.11 9.11 44.47
N GLU A 200 3.63 9.60 45.60
CA GLU A 200 3.56 8.85 46.83
C GLU A 200 2.15 8.27 46.83
N ILE A 201 2.10 6.97 46.53
CA ILE A 201 0.88 6.21 46.37
C ILE A 201 0.04 6.57 47.59
N GLY A 202 -1.21 7.01 47.42
CA GLY A 202 -2.04 7.43 48.55
C GLY A 202 -2.04 6.42 49.70
N GLY A 203 -1.82 5.13 49.38
CA GLY A 203 -1.57 4.06 50.33
C GLY A 203 -0.33 4.21 51.22
N LEU A 204 0.79 4.76 50.75
CA LEU A 204 2.00 5.01 51.58
C LEU A 204 1.81 6.19 52.54
N ARG A 205 1.08 7.22 52.13
CA ARG A 205 0.68 8.32 53.05
C ARG A 205 -0.32 7.83 54.09
N ALA A 206 -1.33 7.05 53.68
CA ALA A 206 -2.27 6.43 54.60
C ALA A 206 -1.56 5.47 55.58
N ALA A 207 -0.60 4.67 55.12
CA ALA A 207 0.17 3.78 55.97
C ALA A 207 1.02 4.54 57.00
N ARG A 208 1.68 5.65 56.62
CA ARG A 208 2.39 6.50 57.60
C ARG A 208 1.44 7.14 58.61
N GLN A 209 0.26 7.56 58.18
CA GLN A 209 -0.74 8.20 59.04
C GLN A 209 -1.36 7.22 60.04
N VAL A 210 -1.48 5.94 59.66
CA VAL A 210 -1.89 4.85 60.57
C VAL A 210 -0.75 4.46 61.50
N ALA A 211 0.49 4.36 61.00
CA ALA A 211 1.65 4.05 61.82
C ALA A 211 1.91 5.11 62.92
N SER A 212 1.69 6.40 62.62
CA SER A 212 1.77 7.48 63.61
C SER A 212 0.65 7.48 64.65
N ARG A 213 -0.45 6.73 64.44
CA ARG A 213 -1.56 6.61 65.40
C ARG A 213 -1.41 5.44 66.37
N THR A 214 -0.51 4.49 66.09
CA THR A 214 -0.32 3.28 66.90
C THR A 214 0.76 3.41 67.99
N GLU A 215 1.40 4.56 68.16
CA GLU A 215 2.49 4.74 69.14
C GLU A 215 2.07 5.26 70.53
N GLU A 216 0.77 5.37 70.87
CA GLU A 216 0.38 5.71 72.25
C GLU A 216 -0.66 4.74 72.84
N PRO A 217 -0.25 3.85 73.75
CA PRO A 217 -1.12 3.33 74.79
C PRO A 217 -0.83 4.10 76.10
N GLN A 218 -1.63 5.13 76.41
CA GLN A 218 -1.72 5.62 77.78
C GLN A 218 -2.55 4.62 78.60
N PHE A 219 -1.88 3.63 79.17
CA PHE A 219 -2.46 2.79 80.22
C PHE A 219 -2.21 3.48 81.57
N GLN A 220 -3.15 4.32 82.01
CA GLN A 220 -3.19 4.75 83.41
C GLN A 220 -3.83 3.62 84.23
N VAL A 221 -2.99 2.83 84.89
CA VAL A 221 -3.39 1.94 85.97
C VAL A 221 -3.73 2.82 87.16
N GLY A 222 -5.02 2.96 87.47
CA GLY A 222 -5.48 3.59 88.71
C GLY A 222 -5.09 2.71 89.90
N GLY A 223 -4.14 3.19 90.70
CA GLY A 223 -3.91 2.73 92.06
C GLY A 223 -4.54 3.72 93.02
N ASP A 224 -5.53 3.24 93.79
CA ASP A 224 -5.81 3.47 95.21
C ASP A 224 -7.25 3.04 95.54
#